data_AF-A0A2D4FGK3-F1
#
_entry.id   AF-A0A2D4FGK3-F1
#
_cell.length_a   1.000
_cell.length_b   1.000
_cell.length_c   1.000
_cell.angle_alpha   90.00
_cell.angle_beta   90.00
_cell.angle_gamma   90.00
#
_symmetry.space_group_name_H-M   'P 1'
#
loop_
_entity.id
_entity.type
_entity.pdbx_description
1 polymer ?
#
loop_
_entity_poly.entity_id
_entity_poly.type
_entity_poly.pdbx_seq_one_letter_code
_entity_poly.pdbx_strand_id
1 'polypeptide(L)'
;VTEYIRKLERQAQLTQENEQIISKCSLAKHKLNILEQERNLRALKLAKQNYFENANKPGRWLAYKLRKEKGKKWIQQLQDKEGKIQNNMEKKKEIVLEYFSELCKQED
;
A
#
# COMPACT_ATOMS: atom_id res chain seq x y z
N VAL A 1 15.85 -31.56 10.12
CA VAL A 1 14.89 -31.91 11.20
C VAL A 1 13.93 -32.99 10.75
N THR A 2 13.27 -32.83 9.60
CA THR A 2 12.32 -33.81 9.03
C THR A 2 12.91 -35.20 8.79
N GLU A 3 14.10 -35.31 8.18
CA GLU A 3 14.78 -36.60 7.97
C GLU A 3 15.19 -37.30 9.28
N TYR A 4 15.47 -36.53 10.33
CA TYR A 4 15.82 -37.07 11.65
C TYR A 4 14.57 -37.64 12.36
N ILE A 5 13.44 -36.94 12.27
CA ILE A 5 12.15 -37.42 12.79
C ILE A 5 11.74 -38.70 12.03
N ARG A 6 11.86 -38.74 10.70
CA ARG A 6 11.57 -39.94 9.90
C ARG A 6 12.42 -41.14 10.30
N LYS A 7 13.70 -40.94 10.60
CA LYS A 7 14.59 -42.01 11.10
C LYS A 7 14.14 -42.52 12.47
N LEU A 8 13.80 -41.61 13.39
CA LEU A 8 13.28 -41.97 14.71
C LEU A 8 11.93 -42.70 14.63
N GLU A 9 11.05 -42.30 13.72
CA GLU A 9 9.75 -42.95 13.48
C GLU A 9 9.92 -44.38 12.95
N ARG A 10 10.85 -44.60 12.01
CA ARG A 10 11.19 -45.95 11.51
C ARG A 10 11.77 -46.83 12.63
N GLN A 11 12.62 -46.27 13.50
CA GLN A 11 13.16 -47.00 14.64
C GLN A 11 12.10 -47.31 15.70
N ALA A 12 11.17 -46.39 15.96
CA ALA A 12 10.05 -46.60 16.88
C ALA A 12 9.09 -47.69 16.39
N GLN A 13 8.89 -47.82 15.06
CA GLN A 13 8.08 -48.89 14.47
C GLN A 13 8.73 -50.28 14.59
N LEU A 14 10.06 -50.34 14.57
CA LEU A 14 10.82 -51.59 14.70
C LEU A 14 11.03 -52.01 16.17
N THR A 15 11.00 -51.06 17.11
CA THR A 15 11.13 -51.29 18.55
C THR A 15 9.94 -50.70 19.30
N GLN A 16 8.85 -51.46 19.33
CA GLN A 16 7.51 -51.00 19.73
C GLN A 16 7.39 -50.56 21.21
N GLU A 17 8.38 -50.87 22.06
CA GLU A 17 8.38 -50.57 23.50
C GLU A 17 9.49 -49.61 23.96
N ASN A 18 10.27 -49.02 23.04
CA ASN A 18 11.38 -48.17 23.45
C ASN A 18 10.90 -46.74 23.78
N GLU A 19 10.42 -46.53 25.01
CA GLU A 19 9.94 -45.24 25.55
C GLU A 19 10.93 -44.08 25.31
N GLN A 20 12.23 -44.36 25.32
CA GLN A 20 13.26 -43.36 25.06
C GLN A 20 13.24 -42.85 23.61
N ILE A 21 12.89 -43.70 22.64
CA ILE A 21 12.78 -43.31 21.23
C ILE A 21 11.48 -42.53 21.02
N ILE A 22 10.39 -42.96 21.65
CA ILE A 22 9.07 -42.28 21.58
C ILE A 22 9.17 -40.87 22.17
N SER A 23 9.77 -40.71 23.34
CA SER A 23 9.99 -39.40 23.99
C SER A 23 10.87 -38.48 23.15
N LYS A 24 11.97 -38.99 22.57
CA LYS A 24 12.82 -38.23 21.64
C LYS A 24 12.06 -37.79 20.38
N CYS A 25 11.22 -38.66 19.83
CA CYS A 25 10.37 -38.35 18.68
C CYS A 25 9.33 -37.28 19.01
N SER A 26 8.65 -37.39 20.14
CA SER A 26 7.70 -36.39 20.66
C SER A 26 8.35 -35.01 20.83
N LEU A 27 9.53 -34.96 21.45
CA LEU A 27 10.29 -33.73 21.64
C LEU A 27 10.70 -33.10 20.30
N ALA A 28 11.14 -33.91 19.34
CA ALA A 28 11.54 -33.43 18.02
C ALA A 28 10.35 -32.87 17.22
N LYS A 29 9.18 -33.52 17.29
CA LYS A 29 7.93 -33.02 16.70
C LYS A 29 7.50 -31.69 17.32
N HIS A 30 7.57 -31.57 18.65
CA HIS A 30 7.23 -30.34 19.34
C HIS A 30 8.15 -29.18 18.93
N LYS A 31 9.47 -29.41 18.85
CA LYS A 31 10.43 -28.42 18.33
C LYS A 31 10.12 -28.00 16.90
N LEU A 32 9.75 -28.94 16.03
CA LEU A 32 9.37 -28.62 14.65
C LEU A 32 8.12 -27.73 14.61
N ASN A 33 7.11 -28.05 15.41
CA ASN A 33 5.88 -27.26 15.50
C ASN A 33 6.14 -25.82 15.96
N ILE A 34 7.01 -25.62 16.95
CA ILE A 34 7.40 -24.27 17.40
C ILE A 34 8.05 -23.47 16.25
N LEU A 35 9.00 -24.08 15.53
CA LEU A 35 9.67 -23.42 14.40
C LEU A 35 8.69 -23.06 13.28
N GLU A 36 7.71 -23.91 13.03
CA GLU A 36 6.66 -23.68 12.03
C GLU A 36 5.72 -22.54 12.47
N GLN A 37 5.31 -22.52 13.74
CA GLN A 37 4.54 -21.43 14.32
C GLN A 37 5.28 -20.08 14.21
N GLU A 38 6.57 -20.04 14.54
CA GLU A 38 7.39 -18.84 14.39
C GLU A 38 7.51 -18.37 12.93
N ARG A 39 7.62 -19.32 11.99
CA ARG A 39 7.65 -19.01 10.55
C ARG A 39 6.33 -18.42 10.08
N ASN A 40 5.22 -19.02 10.52
CA ASN A 40 3.87 -18.56 10.19
C ASN A 40 3.59 -17.17 10.77
N LEU A 41 4.00 -16.91 12.02
CA LEU A 41 3.88 -15.58 12.64
C LEU A 41 4.69 -14.52 11.88
N ARG A 42 5.90 -14.85 11.43
CA ARG A 42 6.72 -13.96 10.61
C ARG A 42 6.06 -13.66 9.25
N ALA A 43 5.55 -14.70 8.58
CA ALA A 43 4.85 -14.55 7.31
C ALA A 43 3.58 -13.70 7.45
N LEU A 44 2.79 -13.93 8.52
CA LEU A 44 1.59 -13.15 8.83
C LEU A 44 1.93 -11.68 9.10
N LYS A 45 3.01 -11.42 9.86
CA LYS A 45 3.47 -10.05 10.13
C LYS A 45 3.89 -9.34 8.84
N LEU A 46 4.64 -10.01 7.97
CA LEU A 46 5.06 -9.47 6.68
C LEU A 46 3.85 -9.19 5.77
N ALA A 47 2.92 -10.13 5.68
CA ALA A 47 1.67 -9.94 4.94
C ALA A 47 0.88 -8.75 5.51
N LYS A 48 0.77 -8.64 6.85
CA LYS A 48 0.07 -7.52 7.49
C LYS A 48 0.73 -6.18 7.15
N GLN A 49 2.06 -6.13 7.20
CA GLN A 49 2.83 -4.94 6.86
C GLN A 49 2.64 -4.54 5.39
N ASN A 50 2.74 -5.50 4.48
CA ASN A 50 2.61 -5.27 3.04
C ASN A 50 1.19 -4.85 2.65
N TYR A 51 0.17 -5.52 3.19
CA TYR A 51 -1.23 -5.35 2.77
C TYR A 51 -2.04 -4.37 3.61
N PHE A 52 -1.64 -4.03 4.84
CA PHE A 52 -2.46 -3.16 5.71
C PHE A 52 -1.68 -1.96 6.26
N GLU A 53 -0.41 -2.12 6.61
CA GLU A 53 0.38 -1.03 7.21
C GLU A 53 0.75 0.06 6.18
N ASN A 54 0.84 -0.30 4.89
CA ASN A 54 1.07 0.63 3.77
C ASN A 54 -0.10 0.78 2.79
N ALA A 55 -1.23 0.08 2.95
CA ALA A 55 -2.36 0.16 2.00
C ALA A 55 -2.97 1.57 1.87
N ASN A 56 -2.78 2.43 2.88
CA ASN A 56 -3.25 3.81 2.84
C ASN A 56 -2.30 4.75 2.06
N LYS A 57 -1.09 4.30 1.68
CA LYS A 57 -0.13 5.09 0.88
C LYS A 57 -0.56 5.24 -0.58
N PRO A 58 -0.97 4.19 -1.32
CA PRO A 58 -1.52 4.40 -2.66
C PRO A 58 -2.78 5.26 -2.62
N GLY A 59 -3.66 5.11 -1.62
CA GLY A 59 -4.84 5.98 -1.47
C GLY A 59 -4.48 7.45 -1.28
N ARG A 60 -3.57 7.78 -0.34
CA ARG A 60 -3.12 9.16 -0.09
C ARG A 60 -2.36 9.75 -1.28
N TRP A 61 -1.45 8.98 -1.87
CA TRP A 61 -0.66 9.41 -3.03
C TRP A 61 -1.52 9.60 -4.28
N LEU A 62 -2.45 8.67 -4.54
CA LEU A 62 -3.45 8.79 -5.60
C LEU A 62 -4.36 9.99 -5.36
N ALA A 63 -4.86 10.20 -4.14
CA ALA A 63 -5.68 11.36 -3.81
C ALA A 63 -4.91 12.69 -3.98
N TYR A 64 -3.62 12.73 -3.66
CA TYR A 64 -2.76 13.88 -3.92
C TYR A 64 -2.58 14.10 -5.43
N LYS A 65 -2.28 13.04 -6.19
CA LYS A 65 -2.10 13.10 -7.65
C LYS A 65 -3.39 13.56 -8.34
N LEU A 66 -4.54 13.02 -7.97
CA LEU A 66 -5.85 13.43 -8.47
C LEU A 66 -6.17 14.89 -8.12
N ARG A 67 -5.83 15.36 -6.92
CA ARG A 67 -5.98 16.77 -6.54
C ARG A 67 -5.09 17.69 -7.38
N LYS A 68 -3.83 17.32 -7.62
CA LYS A 68 -2.93 18.06 -8.52
C LYS A 68 -3.45 18.09 -9.96
N GLU A 69 -3.85 16.93 -10.50
CA GLU A 69 -4.39 16.84 -11.86
C GLU A 69 -5.69 17.63 -12.03
N LYS A 70 -6.60 17.58 -11.04
CA LYS A 70 -7.79 18.45 -11.03
C LYS A 70 -7.38 19.93 -10.96
N GLY A 71 -6.44 20.30 -10.08
CA GLY A 71 -5.96 21.67 -9.94
C GLY A 71 -5.31 22.25 -11.20
N LYS A 72 -4.67 21.42 -12.04
CA LYS A 72 -4.11 21.83 -13.35
C LYS A 72 -5.18 22.16 -14.40
N LYS A 73 -6.38 21.57 -14.30
CA LYS A 73 -7.47 21.81 -15.27
C LYS A 73 -8.15 23.16 -15.09
N TRP A 74 -8.03 23.78 -13.91
CA TRP A 74 -8.69 25.05 -13.61
C TRP A 74 -7.72 26.20 -13.72
N ILE A 75 -8.15 27.30 -14.35
CA ILE A 75 -7.40 28.55 -14.35
C ILE A 75 -7.39 29.14 -12.94
N GLN A 76 -6.25 29.04 -12.27
CA GLN A 76 -6.12 29.43 -10.86
C GLN A 76 -5.96 30.93 -10.67
N GLN A 77 -5.41 31.63 -11.65
CA GLN A 77 -5.18 33.07 -11.60
C GLN A 77 -5.33 33.66 -13.01
N LEU A 78 -5.87 34.86 -13.11
CA LEU A 78 -5.86 35.66 -14.35
C LEU A 78 -5.32 37.04 -14.04
N GLN A 79 -4.61 37.61 -15.00
CA GLN A 79 -4.12 38.98 -14.91
C GLN A 79 -5.17 39.92 -15.49
N ASP A 80 -5.45 40.98 -14.76
CA ASP A 80 -6.32 42.06 -15.20
C ASP A 80 -5.57 43.03 -16.14
N LYS A 81 -6.28 43.93 -16.82
CA LYS A 81 -5.70 44.95 -17.73
C LYS A 81 -4.70 45.87 -17.04
N GLU A 82 -4.91 46.12 -15.75
CA GLU A 82 -4.01 46.90 -14.89
C GLU A 82 -2.76 46.10 -14.44
N GLY A 83 -2.62 44.86 -14.89
CA GLY A 83 -1.52 43.97 -14.54
C GLY A 83 -1.64 43.27 -13.19
N LYS A 84 -2.75 43.44 -12.46
CA LYS A 84 -2.98 42.80 -11.15
C LYS A 84 -3.46 41.36 -11.30
N ILE A 85 -2.95 40.47 -10.46
CA ILE A 85 -3.32 39.04 -10.45
C ILE A 85 -4.61 38.86 -9.65
N GLN A 86 -5.65 38.32 -10.28
CA GLN A 86 -6.95 38.01 -9.67
C GLN A 86 -7.16 36.50 -9.50
N ASN A 87 -7.46 36.10 -8.26
CA ASN A 87 -7.74 34.71 -7.90
C ASN A 87 -9.24 34.43 -7.74
N ASN A 88 -10.06 35.46 -7.52
CA ASN A 88 -11.50 35.35 -7.34
C ASN A 88 -12.17 34.91 -8.66
N MET A 89 -13.08 33.95 -8.58
CA MET A 89 -13.81 33.39 -9.73
C MET A 89 -14.68 34.43 -10.45
N GLU A 90 -15.33 35.35 -9.72
CA GLU A 90 -16.18 36.38 -10.33
C GLU A 90 -15.35 37.33 -11.20
N LYS A 91 -14.28 37.87 -10.62
CA LYS A 91 -13.33 38.75 -11.34
C LYS A 91 -12.69 38.06 -12.54
N LYS A 92 -12.37 36.76 -12.43
CA LYS A 92 -11.87 35.99 -13.58
C LYS A 92 -12.88 35.93 -14.73
N LYS A 93 -14.17 35.76 -14.43
CA LYS A 93 -15.20 35.75 -15.47
C LYS A 93 -15.33 37.11 -16.12
N GLU A 94 -15.27 38.19 -15.35
CA GLU A 94 -15.27 39.57 -15.86
C GLU A 94 -14.10 39.81 -16.82
N ILE A 95 -12.87 39.47 -16.40
CA ILE A 95 -11.66 39.60 -17.24
C ILE A 95 -11.81 38.83 -18.57
N VAL A 96 -12.31 37.60 -18.50
CA VAL A 96 -12.51 36.76 -19.70
C VAL A 96 -13.58 37.35 -20.62
N LEU A 97 -14.71 37.78 -20.06
CA LEU A 97 -15.79 38.40 -20.84
C LEU A 97 -15.33 39.68 -21.51
N GLU A 98 -14.58 40.51 -20.80
CA GLU A 98 -14.05 41.77 -21.32
C GLU A 98 -13.06 41.53 -22.46
N TYR A 99 -12.12 40.58 -22.28
CA TYR A 99 -11.17 40.19 -23.32
C TYR A 99 -11.86 39.74 -24.62
N PHE A 100 -12.84 38.85 -24.52
CA PHE A 100 -13.55 38.37 -25.72
C PHE A 100 -14.44 39.45 -26.34
N SER A 101 -15.02 40.33 -25.52
CA SER A 101 -15.83 41.44 -26.04
C SER A 101 -15.00 42.43 -26.84
N GLU A 102 -13.75 42.70 -26.43
CA GLU A 102 -12.83 43.53 -27.20
C GLU A 102 -12.37 42.84 -28.47
N LEU A 103 -12.08 41.54 -28.40
CA LEU A 103 -11.67 40.75 -29.56
C LEU A 103 -12.74 40.78 -30.67
N CYS A 104 -14.02 40.57 -30.31
CA CYS A 104 -15.11 40.62 -31.28
C CYS A 104 -15.28 42.01 -31.90
N LYS A 105 -15.05 43.10 -31.16
CA LYS A 105 -15.13 44.47 -31.68
C LYS A 105 -13.97 44.85 -32.61
N GLN A 106 -12.87 44.10 -32.59
CA GLN A 106 -11.72 44.32 -33.47
C GLN A 106 -11.83 43.56 -34.80
N GLU A 107 -12.74 42.58 -34.88
CA GLU A 107 -12.99 41.80 -36.10
C GLU A 107 -14.09 42.41 -37.00
N ASP A 108 -14.80 43.45 -36.52
CA ASP A 108 -15.76 44.29 -37.26
C ASP A 108 -15.09 45.57 -37.81
#